data_AF-A0A1I3XQZ5-F1
#
_entry.id   AF-A0A1I3XQZ5-F1
#
_cell.length_a   1.000
_cell.length_b   1.000
_cell.length_c   1.000
_cell.angle_alpha   90.00
_cell.angle_beta   90.00
_cell.angle_gamma   90.00
#
_symmetry.space_group_name_H-M   'P 1'
#
loop_
_entity.id
_entity.type
_entity.pdbx_description
1 polymer ?
#
loop_
_entity_poly.entity_id
_entity_poly.type
_entity_poly.pdbx_seq_one_letter_code
_entity_poly.pdbx_strand_id
1 'polypeptide(L)'
;MTFEGDELECLRQSTSKMLLAVLWLHVPIAFIIALTLGADWLVPVSFLVAMALAATLSWRMSGNGPSTRLVFAVALMAGVSMFVFQFAGHLWQVDMHMYFFAALAILVAYCDYRPIVAGTAAVALHHLTLNLILPAAVYPGGADLGHSPCHNPANRGRRLNLAGADTFESLRDGGRENGGGQGCKRGRSAC
;
A
#
# COMPACT_ATOMS: atom_id res chain seq x y z
N MET A 1 30.96 26.18 24.89
CA MET A 1 30.01 25.70 23.86
C MET A 1 29.51 24.29 24.21
N THR A 2 29.03 24.06 25.43
CA THR A 2 28.56 22.73 25.88
C THR A 2 27.03 22.64 25.98
N PHE A 3 26.34 23.78 26.06
CA PHE A 3 24.88 23.83 26.18
C PHE A 3 24.16 23.22 24.97
N GLU A 4 24.48 23.63 23.73
CA GLU A 4 23.84 23.02 22.54
C GLU A 4 24.07 21.50 22.41
N GLY A 5 25.21 20.98 22.87
CA GLY A 5 25.51 19.55 22.79
C GLY A 5 24.60 18.70 23.69
N ASP A 6 24.37 19.16 24.91
CA ASP A 6 23.54 18.48 25.90
C ASP A 6 22.05 18.53 25.53
N GLU A 7 21.58 19.64 24.96
CA GLU A 7 20.20 19.79 24.48
C GLU A 7 19.91 18.82 23.31
N LEU A 8 20.82 18.69 22.36
CA LEU A 8 20.69 17.75 21.24
C LEU A 8 20.66 16.30 21.70
N GLU A 9 21.48 15.93 22.70
CA GLU A 9 21.47 14.58 23.24
C GLU A 9 20.19 14.29 24.02
N CYS A 10 19.66 15.25 24.78
CA CYS A 10 18.37 15.14 25.45
C CYS A 10 17.22 14.93 24.46
N LEU A 11 17.21 15.69 23.35
CA LEU A 11 16.24 15.52 22.27
C LEU A 11 16.32 14.12 21.66
N ARG A 12 17.52 13.62 21.34
CA ARG A 12 17.73 12.28 20.76
C ARG A 12 17.29 11.15 21.70
N GLN A 13 17.51 11.33 23.00
CA GLN A 13 16.99 10.44 24.04
C GLN A 13 15.47 10.41 24.10
N SER A 14 14.83 11.59 24.04
CA SER A 14 13.37 11.70 23.99
C SER A 14 12.81 11.03 22.73
N THR A 15 13.40 11.35 21.56
CA THR A 15 13.06 10.77 20.26
C THR A 15 13.16 9.23 20.28
N SER A 16 14.23 8.67 20.86
CA SER A 16 14.37 7.20 20.96
C SER A 16 13.26 6.56 21.78
N LYS A 17 12.86 7.17 22.89
CA LYS A 17 11.75 6.67 23.72
C LYS A 17 10.42 6.76 22.97
N MET A 18 10.19 7.86 22.25
CA MET A 18 9.01 8.04 21.40
C MET A 18 8.97 6.98 20.29
N LEU A 19 10.06 6.77 19.55
CA LEU A 19 10.10 5.76 18.50
C LEU A 19 9.94 4.35 19.06
N LEU A 20 10.49 4.07 20.24
CA LEU A 20 10.31 2.77 20.88
C LEU A 20 8.84 2.52 21.21
N ALA A 21 8.14 3.53 21.74
CA ALA A 21 6.70 3.45 21.95
C ALA A 21 5.94 3.22 20.64
N VAL A 22 6.33 3.92 19.56
CA VAL A 22 5.75 3.72 18.23
C VAL A 22 5.97 2.29 17.74
N LEU A 23 7.19 1.74 17.82
CA LEU A 23 7.49 0.36 17.40
C LEU A 23 6.67 -0.66 18.19
N TRP A 24 6.55 -0.49 19.51
CA TRP A 24 5.72 -1.37 20.33
C TRP A 24 4.23 -1.22 20.01
N LEU A 25 3.77 -0.02 19.65
CA LEU A 25 2.38 0.21 19.22
C LEU A 25 2.08 -0.46 17.87
N HIS A 26 3.07 -0.68 17.00
CA HIS A 26 2.85 -1.41 15.75
C HIS A 26 2.37 -2.85 15.99
N VAL A 27 2.79 -3.49 17.09
CA VAL A 27 2.46 -4.88 17.41
C VAL A 27 0.95 -5.09 17.64
N PRO A 28 0.28 -4.39 18.58
CA PRO A 28 -1.17 -4.56 18.76
C PRO A 28 -1.95 -4.07 17.55
N ILE A 29 -1.49 -3.02 16.85
CA ILE A 29 -2.13 -2.55 15.61
C ILE A 29 -2.10 -3.65 14.55
N ALA A 30 -0.97 -4.32 14.36
CA ALA A 30 -0.85 -5.41 13.41
C ALA A 30 -1.77 -6.59 13.74
N PHE A 31 -1.88 -6.92 15.02
CA PHE A 31 -2.80 -7.96 15.47
C PHE A 31 -4.26 -7.61 15.17
N ILE A 32 -4.67 -6.36 15.46
CA ILE A 32 -6.03 -5.88 15.16
C ILE A 32 -6.30 -5.94 13.65
N ILE A 33 -5.35 -5.50 12.82
CA ILE A 33 -5.46 -5.54 11.35
C ILE A 33 -5.68 -6.98 10.87
N ALA A 34 -4.86 -7.93 11.33
CA ALA A 34 -4.98 -9.33 10.98
C ALA A 34 -6.36 -9.91 11.33
N LEU A 35 -6.89 -9.58 12.51
CA LEU A 35 -8.23 -9.98 12.93
C LEU A 35 -9.33 -9.37 12.04
N THR A 36 -9.21 -8.09 11.67
CA THR A 36 -10.21 -7.42 10.84
C THR A 36 -10.23 -7.92 9.40
N LEU A 37 -9.07 -8.34 8.88
CA LEU A 37 -8.92 -8.88 7.51
C LEU A 37 -9.14 -10.39 7.44
N GLY A 38 -9.24 -11.09 8.59
CA GLY A 38 -9.34 -12.54 8.66
C GLY A 38 -8.08 -13.27 8.17
N ALA A 39 -6.91 -12.60 8.26
CA ALA A 39 -5.63 -13.12 7.79
C ALA A 39 -4.80 -13.71 8.94
N ASP A 40 -3.73 -14.44 8.59
CA ASP A 40 -2.80 -15.00 9.58
C ASP A 40 -2.06 -13.90 10.34
N TRP A 41 -2.24 -13.88 11.66
CA TRP A 41 -1.61 -12.89 12.54
C TRP A 41 -0.18 -13.28 12.95
N LEU A 42 0.19 -14.57 12.85
CA LEU A 42 1.42 -15.09 13.45
C LEU A 42 2.67 -14.45 12.84
N VAL A 43 2.75 -14.38 11.51
CA VAL A 43 3.88 -13.81 10.78
C VAL A 43 4.03 -12.30 11.04
N PRO A 44 3.00 -11.45 10.81
CA PRO A 44 3.15 -10.01 11.02
C PRO A 44 3.44 -9.65 12.47
N VAL A 45 2.80 -10.31 13.44
CA VAL A 45 3.00 -10.02 14.86
C VAL A 45 4.39 -10.47 15.32
N SER A 46 4.82 -11.69 15.00
CA SER A 46 6.14 -12.19 15.41
C SER A 46 7.27 -11.37 14.81
N PHE A 47 7.15 -10.95 13.55
CA PHE A 47 8.12 -10.08 12.88
C PHE A 47 8.22 -8.71 13.56
N LEU A 48 7.09 -8.06 13.84
CA LEU A 48 7.08 -6.75 14.50
C LEU A 48 7.59 -6.82 15.94
N VAL A 49 7.27 -7.89 16.67
CA VAL A 49 7.85 -8.15 17.99
C VAL A 49 9.36 -8.31 17.89
N ALA A 50 9.86 -9.06 16.92
CA ALA A 50 11.30 -9.22 16.71
C ALA A 50 12.00 -7.88 16.42
N MET A 51 11.40 -7.02 15.59
CA MET A 51 11.92 -5.68 15.31
C MET A 51 11.87 -4.75 16.53
N ALA A 52 10.78 -4.76 17.29
CA ALA A 52 10.66 -3.99 18.54
C ALA A 52 11.66 -4.44 19.60
N LEU A 53 11.89 -5.76 19.72
CA LEU A 53 12.90 -6.32 20.60
C LEU A 53 14.32 -5.96 20.15
N ALA A 54 14.62 -6.05 18.85
CA ALA A 54 15.92 -5.65 18.31
C ALA A 54 16.24 -4.17 18.60
N ALA A 55 15.26 -3.28 18.42
CA ALA A 55 15.40 -1.87 18.75
C ALA A 55 15.58 -1.64 20.26
N THR A 56 14.79 -2.34 21.09
CA THR A 56 14.89 -2.27 22.55
C THR A 56 16.25 -2.76 23.04
N LEU A 57 16.74 -3.88 22.50
CA LEU A 57 18.03 -4.45 22.86
C LEU A 57 19.18 -3.54 22.44
N SER A 58 19.13 -3.00 21.22
CA SER A 58 20.11 -2.03 20.74
C SER A 58 20.17 -0.81 21.66
N TRP A 59 19.01 -0.29 22.10
CA TRP A 59 18.96 0.84 23.02
C TRP A 59 19.52 0.49 24.40
N ARG A 60 19.26 -0.71 24.91
CA ARG A 60 19.80 -1.19 26.20
C ARG A 60 21.31 -1.42 26.16
N MET A 61 21.86 -1.92 25.05
CA MET A 61 23.28 -2.27 24.92
C MET A 61 24.16 -1.08 24.56
N SER A 62 23.73 -0.24 23.62
CA SER A 62 24.56 0.83 23.06
C SER A 62 24.08 2.25 23.41
N GLY A 63 23.03 2.36 24.23
CA GLY A 63 22.42 3.65 24.56
C GLY A 63 21.91 4.38 23.31
N ASN A 64 22.10 5.70 23.27
CA ASN A 64 21.71 6.56 22.14
C ASN A 64 22.80 6.77 21.08
N GLY A 65 23.71 5.80 20.98
CA GLY A 65 24.74 5.83 19.97
C GLY A 65 24.18 5.84 18.54
N PRO A 66 24.99 6.24 17.55
CA PRO A 66 24.58 6.29 16.15
C PRO A 66 24.09 4.92 15.63
N SER A 67 24.64 3.81 16.14
CA SER A 67 24.19 2.45 15.81
C SER A 67 22.71 2.22 16.16
N THR A 68 22.29 2.64 17.35
CA THR A 68 20.90 2.50 17.80
C THR A 68 19.96 3.24 16.86
N ARG A 69 20.32 4.47 16.44
CA ARG A 69 19.49 5.27 15.53
C ARG A 69 19.30 4.59 14.17
N LEU A 70 20.35 3.93 13.66
CA LEU A 70 20.27 3.13 12.43
C LEU A 70 19.33 1.93 12.59
N VAL A 71 19.42 1.22 13.72
CA VAL A 71 18.53 0.09 14.03
C VAL A 71 17.08 0.56 14.10
N PHE A 72 16.80 1.68 14.78
CA PHE A 72 15.45 2.26 14.82
C PHE A 72 14.92 2.63 13.44
N ALA A 73 15.75 3.23 12.58
CA ALA A 73 15.37 3.56 11.22
C ALA A 73 14.98 2.32 10.42
N VAL A 74 15.81 1.28 10.44
CA VAL A 74 15.55 0.02 9.72
C VAL A 74 14.32 -0.69 10.29
N ALA A 75 14.21 -0.80 11.62
CA ALA A 75 13.08 -1.45 12.28
C ALA A 75 11.75 -0.74 11.99
N LEU A 76 11.75 0.60 11.94
CA LEU A 76 10.56 1.37 11.59
C LEU A 76 10.15 1.12 10.13
N MET A 77 11.10 1.20 9.17
CA MET A 77 10.80 0.93 7.76
C MET A 77 10.34 -0.52 7.51
N ALA A 78 10.96 -1.48 8.20
CA ALA A 78 10.55 -2.88 8.17
C ALA A 78 9.13 -3.06 8.72
N GLY A 79 8.78 -2.34 9.79
CA GLY A 79 7.44 -2.38 10.35
C GLY A 79 6.37 -1.83 9.40
N VAL A 80 6.64 -0.70 8.75
CA VAL A 80 5.76 -0.14 7.71
C VAL A 80 5.58 -1.11 6.54
N SER A 81 6.68 -1.73 6.09
CA SER A 81 6.64 -2.74 5.02
C SER A 81 5.71 -3.90 5.37
N MET A 82 5.72 -4.32 6.63
CA MET A 82 4.87 -5.41 7.09
C MET A 82 3.39 -5.02 7.16
N PHE A 83 3.08 -3.75 7.41
CA PHE A 83 1.71 -3.27 7.26
C PHE A 83 1.25 -3.24 5.81
N VAL A 84 2.09 -2.78 4.88
CA VAL A 84 1.77 -2.82 3.45
C VAL A 84 1.47 -4.26 3.01
N PHE A 85 2.24 -5.23 3.51
CA PHE A 85 2.00 -6.65 3.26
C PHE A 85 0.64 -7.12 3.79
N GLN A 86 0.24 -6.73 5.00
CA GLN A 86 -1.07 -7.11 5.55
C GLN A 86 -2.24 -6.58 4.71
N PHE A 87 -2.09 -5.40 4.10
CA PHE A 87 -3.11 -4.82 3.24
C PHE A 87 -2.95 -5.19 1.75
N ALA A 88 -2.10 -6.17 1.41
CA ALA A 88 -1.90 -6.58 0.02
C ALA A 88 -3.23 -6.98 -0.64
N GLY A 89 -3.58 -6.32 -1.74
CA GLY A 89 -4.84 -6.54 -2.46
C GLY A 89 -6.05 -5.75 -1.93
N HIS A 90 -5.88 -4.94 -0.87
CA HIS A 90 -6.92 -4.05 -0.34
C HIS A 90 -6.74 -2.62 -0.86
N LEU A 91 -7.82 -1.84 -0.95
CA LEU A 91 -7.76 -0.43 -1.39
C LEU A 91 -6.83 0.44 -0.52
N TRP A 92 -6.73 0.10 0.76
CA TRP A 92 -5.89 0.81 1.73
C TRP A 92 -4.39 0.53 1.59
N GLN A 93 -3.98 -0.39 0.69
CA GLN A 93 -2.57 -0.66 0.43
C GLN A 93 -1.83 0.61 0.00
N VAL A 94 -2.47 1.47 -0.79
CA VAL A 94 -1.86 2.74 -1.27
C VAL A 94 -1.69 3.73 -0.12
N ASP A 95 -2.66 3.82 0.80
CA ASP A 95 -2.55 4.67 1.98
C ASP A 95 -1.38 4.25 2.87
N MET A 96 -1.15 2.94 3.02
CA MET A 96 -0.01 2.42 3.78
C MET A 96 1.33 2.70 3.11
N HIS A 97 1.40 2.91 1.78
CA HIS A 97 2.64 3.36 1.14
C HIS A 97 3.00 4.80 1.54
N MET A 98 2.00 5.67 1.74
CA MET A 98 2.26 7.02 2.23
C MET A 98 2.82 7.01 3.66
N TYR A 99 2.54 5.96 4.43
CA TYR A 99 3.08 5.80 5.78
C TYR A 99 4.62 5.70 5.81
N PHE A 100 5.28 5.23 4.74
CA PHE A 100 6.75 5.27 4.64
C PHE A 100 7.31 6.69 4.74
N PHE A 101 6.67 7.65 4.05
CA PHE A 101 7.09 9.05 4.11
C PHE A 101 6.86 9.66 5.48
N ALA A 102 5.74 9.32 6.13
CA ALA A 102 5.47 9.74 7.50
C ALA A 102 6.51 9.19 8.48
N ALA A 103 6.87 7.91 8.35
CA ALA A 103 7.90 7.28 9.16
C ALA A 103 9.29 7.91 8.94
N LEU A 104 9.65 8.24 7.69
CA LEU A 104 10.90 8.94 7.37
C LEU A 104 10.92 10.36 7.95
N ALA A 105 9.78 11.06 7.93
CA ALA A 105 9.66 12.38 8.54
C ALA A 105 9.89 12.35 10.06
N ILE A 106 9.40 11.31 10.75
CA ILE A 106 9.65 11.13 12.20
C ILE A 106 11.16 10.95 12.48
N LEU A 107 11.92 10.30 11.60
CA LEU A 107 13.37 10.12 11.79
C LEU A 107 14.15 11.44 11.76
N VAL A 108 13.60 12.51 11.18
CA VAL A 108 14.20 13.86 11.22
C VAL A 108 14.34 14.37 12.66
N ALA A 109 13.50 13.90 13.59
CA ALA A 109 13.56 14.25 15.01
C ALA A 109 14.86 13.80 15.70
N TYR A 110 15.69 12.96 15.07
CA TYR A 110 17.04 12.64 15.57
C TYR A 110 18.06 13.76 15.33
N CYS A 111 17.72 14.78 14.53
CA CYS A 111 18.64 15.83 14.10
C CYS A 111 19.96 15.23 13.57
N ASP A 112 19.84 14.16 12.79
CA ASP A 112 20.96 13.39 12.23
C ASP A 112 20.52 12.87 10.84
N TYR A 113 21.37 13.03 9.84
CA TYR A 113 21.08 12.59 8.48
C TYR A 113 21.28 11.08 8.30
N ARG A 114 22.12 10.45 9.14
CA ARG A 114 22.49 9.03 8.98
C ARG A 114 21.28 8.08 9.09
N PRO A 115 20.37 8.24 10.07
CA PRO A 115 19.16 7.40 10.16
C PRO A 115 18.22 7.60 8.97
N ILE A 116 18.16 8.82 8.42
CA ILE A 116 17.33 9.13 7.26
C ILE A 116 17.87 8.39 6.03
N VAL A 117 19.18 8.50 5.76
CA VAL A 117 19.84 7.81 4.64
C VAL A 117 19.74 6.29 4.78
N ALA A 118 19.90 5.76 5.99
CA ALA A 118 19.76 4.33 6.23
C ALA A 118 18.31 3.85 6.03
N GLY A 119 17.33 4.64 6.48
CA GLY A 119 15.91 4.36 6.26
C GLY A 119 15.54 4.38 4.78
N THR A 120 15.97 5.39 4.02
CA THR A 120 15.70 5.47 2.58
C THR A 120 16.40 4.34 1.81
N ALA A 121 17.65 4.00 2.18
CA ALA A 121 18.35 2.86 1.61
C ALA A 121 17.63 1.54 1.90
N ALA A 122 17.12 1.34 3.12
CA ALA A 122 16.34 0.16 3.49
C ALA A 122 15.05 0.05 2.67
N VAL A 123 14.34 1.16 2.48
CA VAL A 123 13.13 1.21 1.64
C VAL A 123 13.47 0.92 0.17
N ALA A 124 14.53 1.51 -0.36
CA ALA A 124 14.99 1.25 -1.73
C ALA A 124 15.37 -0.22 -1.94
N LEU A 125 16.12 -0.81 -0.99
CA LEU A 125 16.46 -2.23 -1.01
C LEU A 125 15.21 -3.11 -0.89
N HIS A 126 14.26 -2.74 -0.04
CA HIS A 126 12.99 -3.45 0.09
C HIS A 126 12.22 -3.46 -1.25
N HIS A 127 12.04 -2.31 -1.89
CA HIS A 127 11.38 -2.22 -3.19
C HIS A 127 12.15 -2.96 -4.29
N LEU A 128 13.49 -2.85 -4.32
CA LEU A 128 14.30 -3.57 -5.30
C LEU A 128 14.18 -5.09 -5.11
N THR A 129 14.25 -5.55 -3.86
CA THR A 129 14.11 -6.97 -3.52
C THR A 129 12.71 -7.48 -3.89
N LEU A 130 11.66 -6.72 -3.58
CA LEU A 130 10.30 -7.08 -3.97
C LEU A 130 10.09 -7.07 -5.49
N ASN A 131 10.65 -6.09 -6.20
CA ASN A 131 10.58 -6.05 -7.67
C ASN A 131 11.28 -7.24 -8.33
N LEU A 132 12.34 -7.78 -7.70
CA LEU A 132 13.07 -8.94 -8.22
C LEU A 132 12.44 -10.28 -7.83
N ILE A 133 11.83 -10.38 -6.64
CA ILE A 133 11.35 -11.67 -6.09
C ILE A 133 9.83 -11.85 -6.25
N LEU A 134 9.03 -10.79 -6.04
CA LEU A 134 7.55 -10.82 -6.01
C LEU A 134 6.95 -9.57 -6.68
N PRO A 135 7.13 -9.37 -8.00
CA PRO A 135 6.64 -8.19 -8.71
C PRO A 135 5.10 -8.02 -8.64
N ALA A 136 4.36 -9.12 -8.50
CA ALA A 136 2.89 -9.11 -8.39
C ALA A 136 2.35 -8.45 -7.11
N ALA A 137 3.16 -8.29 -6.06
CA ALA A 137 2.75 -7.65 -4.80
C ALA A 137 2.87 -6.12 -4.82
N VAL A 138 3.67 -5.57 -5.75
CA VAL A 138 3.91 -4.13 -5.89
C VAL A 138 3.03 -3.52 -6.99
N TYR A 139 2.89 -4.22 -8.12
CA TYR A 139 2.02 -3.82 -9.22
C TYR A 139 1.18 -5.00 -9.69
N PRO A 140 -0.16 -4.96 -9.59
CA PRO A 140 -1.02 -5.89 -10.29
C PRO A 140 -0.94 -5.58 -11.80
N GLY A 141 0.08 -6.14 -12.45
CA GLY A 141 0.45 -5.84 -13.84
C GLY A 141 1.91 -6.13 -14.20
N GLY A 142 2.80 -6.34 -13.22
CA GLY A 142 4.22 -6.65 -13.45
C GLY A 142 5.14 -5.43 -13.30
N ALA A 143 6.28 -5.64 -12.64
CA ALA A 143 7.36 -4.66 -12.58
C ALA A 143 8.19 -4.75 -13.87
N ASP A 144 7.69 -4.14 -14.94
CA ASP A 144 8.44 -4.01 -16.18
C ASP A 144 9.58 -2.99 -15.98
N LEU A 145 10.73 -3.48 -15.52
CA LEU A 145 11.99 -2.72 -15.45
C LEU A 145 12.55 -2.34 -16.85
N GLY A 146 11.74 -2.45 -17.91
CA GLY A 146 12.10 -2.22 -19.31
C GLY A 146 11.43 -1.02 -19.98
N HIS A 147 10.49 -0.32 -19.34
CA HIS A 147 9.85 0.83 -19.99
C HIS A 147 10.63 2.13 -19.77
N SER A 148 11.73 2.23 -20.50
CA SER A 148 12.17 3.53 -21.02
C SER A 148 11.00 4.19 -21.77
N PRO A 149 10.81 5.52 -21.69
CA PRO A 149 9.63 6.22 -22.18
C PRO A 149 9.58 6.19 -23.71
N CYS A 150 9.00 5.13 -24.25
CA CYS A 150 8.59 5.03 -25.62
C CYS A 150 7.08 4.91 -25.60
N HIS A 151 6.42 6.04 -25.80
CA HIS A 151 5.08 6.16 -26.37
C HIS A 151 4.63 4.87 -27.06
N ASN A 152 3.66 4.17 -26.47
CA ASN A 152 2.94 3.10 -27.14
C ASN A 152 1.59 3.66 -27.62
N PRO A 153 1.43 4.02 -28.91
CA PRO A 153 0.14 4.40 -29.48
C PRO A 153 -0.73 3.18 -29.85
N ALA A 154 -0.53 2.01 -29.24
CA ALA A 154 -1.30 0.80 -29.60
C ALA A 154 -2.68 0.68 -28.93
N ASN A 155 -3.24 1.75 -28.35
CA ASN A 155 -4.61 1.75 -27.83
C ASN A 155 -5.48 2.89 -28.40
N ARG A 156 -5.37 3.14 -29.72
CA ARG A 156 -6.27 4.07 -30.44
C ARG A 156 -7.26 3.36 -31.39
N GLY A 157 -7.27 2.03 -31.44
CA GLY A 157 -8.10 1.26 -32.39
C GLY A 157 -9.31 0.52 -31.81
N ARG A 158 -9.43 0.37 -30.49
CA ARG A 158 -10.43 -0.51 -29.84
C ARG A 158 -11.55 0.25 -29.11
N ARG A 159 -11.96 1.41 -29.64
CA ARG A 159 -13.13 2.18 -29.17
C ARG A 159 -13.96 2.80 -30.29
N LEU A 160 -13.91 2.23 -31.50
CA LEU A 160 -14.75 2.69 -32.63
C LEU A 160 -15.62 1.60 -33.28
N ASN A 161 -15.54 0.33 -32.84
CA ASN A 161 -16.25 -0.79 -33.48
C ASN A 161 -17.31 -1.48 -32.61
N LEU A 162 -17.79 -0.83 -31.55
CA LEU A 162 -18.86 -1.38 -30.68
C LEU A 162 -20.08 -0.45 -30.53
N ALA A 163 -20.22 0.54 -31.42
CA ALA A 163 -21.37 1.45 -31.43
C ALA A 163 -22.08 1.55 -32.79
N GLY A 164 -21.77 0.66 -33.76
CA GLY A 164 -22.27 0.81 -35.14
C GLY A 164 -22.69 -0.45 -35.88
N ALA A 165 -22.53 -1.65 -35.30
CA ALA A 165 -22.86 -2.90 -36.00
C ALA A 165 -24.23 -3.49 -35.60
N ASP A 166 -24.79 -3.10 -34.46
CA ASP A 166 -25.94 -3.81 -33.88
C ASP A 166 -27.31 -3.22 -34.30
N THR A 167 -27.32 -2.11 -35.05
CA THR A 167 -28.56 -1.40 -35.43
C THR A 167 -28.99 -1.65 -36.88
N PHE A 168 -28.13 -2.20 -37.74
CA PHE A 168 -28.46 -2.33 -39.17
C PHE A 168 -29.05 -3.70 -39.58
N GLU A 169 -28.94 -4.73 -38.74
CA GLU A 169 -29.50 -6.06 -39.05
C GLU A 169 -30.97 -6.23 -38.62
N SER A 170 -31.43 -5.47 -37.61
CA SER A 170 -32.81 -5.60 -37.08
C SER A 170 -33.90 -4.94 -37.96
N LEU A 171 -33.52 -4.06 -38.89
CA LEU A 171 -34.48 -3.37 -39.79
C LEU A 171 -34.66 -4.05 -41.16
N ARG A 172 -33.96 -5.16 -41.43
CA ARG A 172 -34.04 -5.87 -42.72
C ARG A 172 -34.99 -7.08 -42.70
N ASP A 173 -35.37 -7.57 -41.53
CA ASP A 173 -36.22 -8.78 -41.38
C ASP A 173 -37.68 -8.53 -40.95
N GLY A 174 -38.10 -7.27 -40.75
CA GLY A 174 -39.47 -6.95 -40.32
C GLY A 174 -40.50 -6.73 -41.44
N GLY A 175 -40.10 -6.88 -42.71
CA GLY A 175 -40.87 -6.41 -43.86
C GLY A 175 -41.35 -7.51 -44.80
N ARG A 176 -42.12 -8.49 -44.34
CA ARG A 176 -42.94 -9.35 -45.22
C ARG A 176 -44.06 -10.09 -44.46
N GLU A 177 -45.30 -9.75 -44.84
CA GLU A 177 -46.48 -10.63 -44.91
C GLU A 177 -47.21 -10.98 -43.58
N ASN A 178 -48.54 -11.06 -43.50
CA ASN A 178 -49.69 -10.60 -44.30
C ASN A 178 -50.96 -10.89 -43.48
N GLY A 179 -51.99 -10.08 -43.67
CA GLY A 179 -53.44 -10.38 -43.64
C GLY A 179 -54.04 -11.42 -42.67
N GLY A 180 -55.06 -10.99 -41.92
CA GLY A 180 -56.10 -11.92 -41.45
C GLY A 180 -57.00 -11.35 -40.36
N GLY A 181 -58.08 -10.67 -40.75
CA GLY A 181 -59.07 -10.09 -39.82
C GLY A 181 -60.00 -11.10 -39.15
N GLN A 182 -60.59 -10.66 -38.04
CA GLN A 182 -61.84 -11.06 -37.34
C GLN A 182 -61.67 -10.62 -35.87
N GLY A 183 -62.60 -10.02 -35.13
CA GLY A 183 -64.01 -9.73 -35.33
C GLY A 183 -64.55 -9.14 -34.00
N CYS A 184 -65.48 -8.20 -34.13
CA CYS A 184 -66.37 -7.58 -33.15
C CYS A 184 -66.90 -8.52 -32.02
N LYS A 185 -66.97 -8.03 -30.75
CA LYS A 185 -68.15 -7.90 -29.83
C LYS A 185 -67.64 -7.43 -28.43
N ARG A 186 -68.00 -6.26 -27.87
CA ARG A 186 -69.27 -5.77 -27.23
C ARG A 186 -69.61 -6.44 -25.87
N GLY A 187 -69.68 -5.63 -24.79
CA GLY A 187 -70.32 -5.92 -23.48
C GLY A 187 -69.46 -5.46 -22.29
N ARG A 188 -69.67 -4.34 -21.55
CA ARG A 188 -70.78 -3.77 -20.75
C ARG A 188 -70.72 -4.18 -19.25
N SER A 189 -70.87 -3.17 -18.37
CA SER A 189 -71.30 -3.13 -16.94
C SER A 189 -70.43 -3.85 -15.89
N ALA A 190 -69.86 -3.15 -14.90
CA ALA A 190 -70.45 -2.52 -13.71
C ALA A 190 -70.72 -3.51 -12.55
N CYS A 191 -69.87 -3.43 -11.53
CA CYS A 191 -70.15 -3.51 -10.09
C CYS A 191 -68.93 -2.90 -9.37
#